data_AF-A0A7Y1SPW0-F1
#
_entry.id   AF-A0A7Y1SPW0-F1
#
_cell.length_a   1.000
_cell.length_b   1.000
_cell.length_c   1.000
_cell.angle_alpha   90.00
_cell.angle_beta   90.00
_cell.angle_gamma   90.00
#
_symmetry.space_group_name_H-M   'P 1'
#
loop_
_entity.id
_entity.type
_entity.pdbx_description
1 polymer ?
#
loop_
_entity_poly.entity_id
_entity_poly.type
_entity_poly.pdbx_seq_one_letter_code
_entity_poly.pdbx_strand_id
1 'polypeptide(L)'
;MLDRMIRAARLDKRLFTEVFFDSAATGDAVLVTAGVYAAVYLALVLGSSLGFGVVDFIGIMLSGLIGWLIVAGGLWLAGTKIFEGSARGATVIRLTGFSHAPLTLLILAPFVGSPITDVVVAASLIWFVAAIAAAARVLFDFDTRKAVGSALLAVALWWVAQSIGIGDSLASLIRFF
;
A
#
# COMPACT_ATOMS: atom_id res chain seq x y z
N MET A 1 9.00 -9.65 11.35
CA MET A 1 8.00 -9.07 10.42
C MET A 1 7.42 -7.74 10.95
N LEU A 2 6.82 -7.70 12.15
CA LEU A 2 6.23 -6.46 12.69
C LEU A 2 7.24 -5.29 12.80
N ASP A 3 8.46 -5.55 13.27
CA ASP A 3 9.54 -4.56 13.30
C ASP A 3 9.83 -3.97 11.89
N ARG A 4 9.88 -4.84 10.87
CA ARG A 4 10.03 -4.42 9.47
C ARG A 4 8.84 -3.56 9.02
N MET A 5 7.59 -3.88 9.41
CA MET A 5 6.43 -3.04 9.08
C MET A 5 6.52 -1.65 9.73
N ILE A 6 6.92 -1.58 11.00
CA ILE A 6 7.09 -0.30 11.72
C ILE A 6 8.17 0.54 11.05
N ARG A 7 9.30 -0.07 10.68
CA ARG A 7 10.38 0.60 9.95
C ARG A 7 9.93 1.06 8.56
N ALA A 8 9.11 0.28 7.86
CA ALA A 8 8.53 0.66 6.57
C ALA A 8 7.59 1.86 6.72
N ALA A 9 6.73 1.86 7.74
CA ALA A 9 5.88 3.00 8.07
C ALA A 9 6.71 4.23 8.44
N ARG A 10 7.83 4.07 9.14
CA ARG A 10 8.79 5.15 9.43
C ARG A 10 9.60 5.63 8.22
N LEU A 11 9.36 5.08 7.03
CA LEU A 11 10.08 5.40 5.79
C LEU A 11 11.59 5.14 5.90
N ASP A 12 11.98 4.13 6.68
CA ASP A 12 13.39 3.79 6.90
C ASP A 12 14.02 3.28 5.59
N LYS A 13 14.89 4.10 5.00
CA LYS A 13 15.64 3.75 3.78
C LYS A 13 16.44 2.46 3.96
N ARG A 14 17.00 2.20 5.15
CA ARG A 14 17.80 1.01 5.40
C ARG A 14 16.97 -0.26 5.27
N LEU A 15 15.72 -0.24 5.76
CA LEU A 15 14.83 -1.37 5.58
C LEU A 15 14.59 -1.65 4.10
N PHE A 16 14.26 -0.64 3.29
CA PHE A 16 14.02 -0.85 1.87
C PHE A 16 15.27 -1.41 1.16
N THR A 17 16.47 -0.99 1.56
CA THR A 17 17.72 -1.58 1.07
C THR A 17 17.94 -3.02 1.55
N GLU A 18 17.66 -3.35 2.81
CA GLU A 18 17.73 -4.72 3.34
C GLU A 18 16.79 -5.65 2.55
N VAL A 19 15.54 -5.24 2.41
CA VAL A 19 14.50 -5.98 1.70
C VAL A 19 14.83 -6.12 0.21
N PHE A 20 15.52 -5.13 -0.39
CA PHE A 20 15.97 -5.20 -1.78
C PHE A 20 16.84 -6.44 -2.05
N PHE A 21 17.73 -6.80 -1.11
CA PHE A 21 18.63 -7.94 -1.24
C PHE A 21 18.07 -9.25 -0.65
N ASP A 22 17.05 -9.20 0.21
CA ASP A 22 16.45 -10.37 0.87
C ASP A 22 15.39 -11.05 -0.01
N SER A 23 15.76 -12.07 -0.79
CA SER A 23 14.84 -12.76 -1.70
C SER A 23 13.60 -13.36 -1.04
N ALA A 24 13.72 -13.78 0.22
CA ALA A 24 12.63 -14.40 0.98
C ALA A 24 11.56 -13.37 1.39
N ALA A 25 11.92 -12.08 1.47
CA ALA A 25 10.98 -11.03 1.89
C ALA A 25 9.86 -10.76 0.87
N THR A 26 9.84 -11.40 -0.30
CA THR A 26 8.65 -11.40 -1.18
C THR A 26 7.47 -12.11 -0.51
N GLY A 27 7.72 -13.18 0.25
CA GLY A 27 6.68 -13.84 1.06
C GLY A 27 6.18 -12.94 2.19
N ASP A 28 7.10 -12.25 2.88
CA ASP A 28 6.75 -11.25 3.89
C ASP A 28 5.88 -10.14 3.29
N ALA A 29 6.17 -9.68 2.07
CA ALA A 29 5.40 -8.62 1.42
C ALA A 29 3.93 -9.00 1.18
N VAL A 30 3.64 -10.27 0.88
CA VAL A 30 2.27 -10.81 0.80
C VAL A 30 1.61 -10.72 2.17
N LEU A 31 2.28 -11.20 3.22
CA LEU A 31 1.74 -11.22 4.58
C LEU A 31 1.51 -9.81 5.14
N VAL A 32 2.43 -8.89 4.88
CA VAL A 32 2.31 -7.47 5.26
C VAL A 32 1.09 -6.88 4.57
N THR A 33 0.99 -7.00 3.24
CA THR A 33 -0.12 -6.43 2.48
C THR A 33 -1.45 -7.02 2.95
N ALA A 34 -1.60 -8.34 2.90
CA ALA A 34 -2.83 -9.03 3.31
C ALA A 34 -3.21 -8.71 4.77
N GLY A 35 -2.23 -8.66 5.67
CA GLY A 35 -2.43 -8.32 7.08
C GLY A 35 -2.93 -6.89 7.29
N VAL A 36 -2.43 -5.92 6.52
CA VAL A 36 -2.93 -4.53 6.56
C VAL A 36 -4.40 -4.48 6.16
N TYR A 37 -4.78 -5.05 5.02
CA TYR A 37 -6.17 -5.04 4.56
C TYR A 37 -7.10 -5.83 5.50
N ALA A 38 -6.64 -6.96 6.03
CA ALA A 38 -7.37 -7.71 7.06
C ALA A 38 -7.62 -6.87 8.31
N ALA A 39 -6.60 -6.18 8.82
CA ALA A 39 -6.72 -5.35 10.01
C ALA A 39 -7.66 -4.15 9.79
N VAL A 40 -7.59 -3.50 8.63
CA VAL A 40 -8.49 -2.39 8.27
C VAL A 40 -9.95 -2.87 8.19
N TYR A 41 -10.21 -4.04 7.59
CA TYR A 41 -11.57 -4.59 7.58
C TYR A 41 -12.08 -4.92 8.98
N LEU A 42 -11.27 -5.58 9.81
CA LEU A 42 -11.67 -5.89 11.18
C LEU A 42 -11.96 -4.62 11.99
N ALA A 43 -11.16 -3.58 11.81
CA ALA A 43 -11.41 -2.28 12.41
C ALA A 43 -12.74 -1.68 11.95
N LEU A 44 -13.06 -1.77 10.66
CA LEU A 44 -14.35 -1.33 10.12
C LEU A 44 -15.52 -2.09 10.75
N VAL A 45 -15.44 -3.41 10.83
CA VAL A 45 -16.49 -4.24 11.46
C VAL A 45 -16.67 -3.89 12.94
N LEU A 46 -15.58 -3.61 13.67
CA LEU A 46 -15.64 -3.27 15.09
C LEU A 46 -16.13 -1.84 15.35
N GLY A 47 -15.78 -0.88 14.49
CA GLY A 47 -16.14 0.52 14.66
C GLY A 47 -17.45 0.93 13.99
N SER A 48 -18.09 0.02 13.24
CA SER A 48 -19.39 0.25 12.61
C SER A 48 -20.43 -0.77 13.10
N SER A 49 -21.70 -0.57 12.73
CA SER A 49 -22.76 -1.55 12.97
C SER A 49 -22.78 -2.70 11.94
N LEU A 50 -21.70 -2.87 11.17
CA LEU A 50 -21.59 -3.93 10.16
C LEU A 50 -21.35 -5.28 10.84
N GLY A 51 -22.03 -6.32 10.35
CA GLY A 51 -21.76 -7.70 10.75
C GLY A 51 -20.46 -8.21 10.13
N PHE A 52 -19.79 -9.14 10.81
CA PHE A 52 -18.63 -9.83 10.25
C PHE A 52 -19.06 -10.82 9.15
N GLY A 53 -18.48 -10.68 7.96
CA GLY A 53 -18.64 -11.60 6.84
C GLY A 53 -17.32 -12.27 6.48
N VAL A 54 -17.25 -13.61 6.55
CA VAL A 54 -16.02 -14.36 6.17
C VAL A 54 -15.69 -14.16 4.68
N VAL A 55 -16.71 -14.12 3.83
CA VAL A 55 -16.54 -13.88 2.38
C VAL A 55 -16.01 -12.49 2.13
N ASP A 56 -16.53 -11.47 2.82
CA ASP A 56 -16.07 -10.08 2.69
C ASP A 56 -14.64 -9.91 3.21
N PHE A 57 -14.31 -10.56 4.33
CA PHE A 57 -12.96 -10.57 4.91
C PHE A 57 -11.93 -11.12 3.92
N ILE A 58 -12.19 -12.30 3.36
CA ILE A 58 -11.31 -12.92 2.36
C ILE A 58 -11.28 -12.08 1.08
N GLY A 59 -12.44 -11.58 0.64
CA GLY A 59 -12.58 -10.74 -0.55
C GLY A 59 -11.72 -9.48 -0.47
N ILE A 60 -11.71 -8.79 0.68
CA ILE A 60 -10.91 -7.59 0.89
C ILE A 60 -9.41 -7.90 0.92
N MET A 61 -8.99 -8.99 1.56
CA MET A 61 -7.58 -9.42 1.53
C MET A 61 -7.11 -9.70 0.11
N LEU A 62 -7.90 -10.44 -0.69
CA LEU A 62 -7.57 -10.76 -2.07
C LEU A 62 -7.57 -9.51 -2.96
N SER A 63 -8.57 -8.65 -2.82
CA SER A 63 -8.63 -7.36 -3.53
C SER A 63 -7.46 -6.45 -3.17
N GLY A 64 -7.02 -6.45 -1.92
CA GLY A 64 -5.85 -5.71 -1.46
C GLY A 64 -4.54 -6.23 -2.07
N LEU A 65 -4.40 -7.56 -2.20
CA LEU A 65 -3.27 -8.19 -2.89
C LEU A 65 -3.25 -7.86 -4.39
N ILE A 66 -4.42 -7.86 -5.06
CA ILE A 66 -4.55 -7.43 -6.45
C ILE A 66 -4.16 -5.95 -6.57
N GLY A 67 -4.68 -5.10 -5.70
CA GLY A 67 -4.36 -3.68 -5.65
C GLY A 67 -2.85 -3.42 -5.48
N TRP A 68 -2.20 -4.16 -4.58
CA TRP A 68 -0.76 -4.11 -4.41
C TRP A 68 0.01 -4.49 -5.69
N LEU A 69 -0.39 -5.53 -6.40
CA LEU A 69 0.26 -5.90 -7.67
C LEU A 69 0.07 -4.82 -8.73
N ILE A 70 -1.06 -4.12 -8.74
CA ILE A 70 -1.29 -2.96 -9.62
C ILE A 70 -0.36 -1.80 -9.25
N VAL A 71 -0.20 -1.50 -7.96
CA VAL A 71 0.77 -0.50 -7.48
C VAL A 71 2.19 -0.91 -7.87
N ALA A 72 2.58 -2.18 -7.70
CA ALA A 72 3.90 -2.67 -8.07
C ALA A 72 4.15 -2.55 -9.59
N GLY A 73 3.18 -2.97 -10.41
CA GLY A 73 3.24 -2.85 -11.86
C GLY A 73 3.28 -1.39 -12.32
N GLY A 74 2.45 -0.53 -11.72
CA GLY A 74 2.43 0.90 -11.98
C GLY A 74 3.75 1.58 -11.63
N LEU A 75 4.35 1.22 -10.49
CA LEU A 75 5.65 1.74 -10.09
C LEU A 75 6.76 1.27 -11.03
N TRP A 76 6.74 0.00 -11.43
CA TRP A 76 7.69 -0.53 -12.41
C TRP A 76 7.55 0.15 -13.77
N LEU A 77 6.32 0.34 -14.27
CA LEU A 77 6.05 1.04 -15.53
C LEU A 77 6.51 2.49 -15.46
N ALA A 78 6.12 3.23 -14.42
CA ALA A 78 6.53 4.62 -14.26
C ALA A 78 8.05 4.75 -14.15
N GLY A 79 8.67 3.94 -13.28
CA GLY A 79 10.11 3.99 -13.08
C GLY A 79 10.89 3.62 -14.33
N THR A 80 10.55 2.52 -15.00
CA THR A 80 11.36 2.02 -16.13
C THR A 80 11.02 2.65 -17.47
N LYS A 81 9.76 3.03 -17.71
CA LYS A 81 9.30 3.51 -19.03
C LYS A 81 9.18 5.02 -19.13
N ILE A 82 8.91 5.71 -18.02
CA ILE A 82 8.73 7.17 -18.02
C ILE A 82 9.99 7.88 -17.51
N PHE A 83 10.59 7.35 -16.44
CA PHE A 83 11.75 7.96 -15.79
C PHE A 83 13.07 7.25 -16.08
N GLU A 84 13.06 6.25 -16.97
CA GLU A 84 14.23 5.52 -17.50
C GLU A 84 15.12 4.86 -16.43
N GLY A 85 14.53 4.50 -15.29
CA GLY A 85 15.19 3.72 -14.24
C GLY A 85 15.30 2.24 -14.59
N SER A 86 16.06 1.49 -13.78
CA SER A 86 16.20 0.04 -13.92
C SER A 86 15.92 -0.66 -12.59
N ALA A 87 14.96 -1.58 -12.57
CA ALA A 87 14.71 -2.46 -11.44
C ALA A 87 14.16 -3.81 -11.91
N ARG A 88 14.45 -4.86 -11.13
CA ARG A 88 13.87 -6.20 -11.34
C ARG A 88 12.44 -6.22 -10.77
N GLY A 89 11.49 -6.74 -11.54
CA GLY A 89 10.07 -6.77 -11.15
C GLY A 89 9.82 -7.43 -9.79
N ALA A 90 10.50 -8.54 -9.49
CA ALA A 90 10.39 -9.21 -8.19
C ALA A 90 10.79 -8.31 -7.00
N THR A 91 11.79 -7.44 -7.19
CA THR A 91 12.24 -6.49 -6.17
C THR A 91 11.25 -5.34 -6.01
N VAL A 92 10.63 -4.87 -7.11
CA VAL A 92 9.55 -3.87 -7.06
C VAL A 92 8.37 -4.39 -6.25
N ILE A 93 7.88 -5.60 -6.57
CA ILE A 93 6.77 -6.26 -5.84
C ILE A 93 7.07 -6.25 -4.34
N ARG A 94 8.25 -6.73 -3.95
CA ARG A 94 8.63 -6.84 -2.56
C ARG A 94 8.61 -5.50 -1.83
N LEU A 95 9.30 -4.48 -2.35
CA LEU A 95 9.41 -3.19 -1.68
C LEU A 95 8.04 -2.51 -1.57
N THR A 96 7.20 -2.58 -2.61
CA THR A 96 5.86 -1.98 -2.57
C THR A 96 4.93 -2.68 -1.59
N GLY A 97 5.12 -3.96 -1.30
CA GLY A 97 4.30 -4.66 -0.29
C GLY A 97 4.58 -4.13 1.11
N PHE A 98 5.85 -3.90 1.45
CA PHE A 98 6.21 -3.19 2.69
C PHE A 98 5.70 -1.75 2.72
N SER A 99 5.66 -1.07 1.56
CA SER A 99 5.12 0.28 1.46
C SER A 99 3.63 0.39 1.79
N HIS A 100 2.87 -0.71 1.92
CA HIS A 100 1.47 -0.69 2.39
C HIS A 100 1.34 -0.50 3.91
N ALA A 101 2.41 -0.67 4.69
CA ALA A 101 2.37 -0.53 6.15
C ALA A 101 1.73 0.79 6.66
N PRO A 102 1.96 1.98 6.05
CA PRO A 102 1.28 3.21 6.45
C PRO A 102 -0.25 3.17 6.40
N LEU A 103 -0.84 2.33 5.54
CA LEU A 103 -2.30 2.21 5.43
C LEU A 103 -2.94 1.58 6.67
N THR A 104 -2.15 1.03 7.60
CA THR A 104 -2.65 0.66 8.94
C THR A 104 -3.24 1.83 9.71
N LEU A 105 -2.90 3.08 9.37
CA LEU A 105 -3.51 4.26 9.97
C LEU A 105 -5.04 4.31 9.73
N LEU A 106 -5.53 3.67 8.66
CA LEU A 106 -6.97 3.55 8.37
C LEU A 106 -7.74 2.73 9.41
N ILE A 107 -7.06 1.95 10.25
CA ILE A 107 -7.68 1.26 11.40
C ILE A 107 -8.38 2.26 12.32
N LEU A 108 -7.92 3.51 12.39
CA LEU A 108 -8.51 4.54 13.25
C LEU A 108 -9.79 5.15 12.65
N ALA A 109 -9.99 5.08 11.33
CA ALA A 109 -11.05 5.81 10.63
C ALA A 109 -12.48 5.51 11.17
N PRO A 110 -12.85 4.25 11.46
CA PRO A 110 -14.17 3.93 12.04
C PRO A 110 -14.46 4.53 13.42
N PHE A 111 -13.43 4.89 14.17
CA PHE A 111 -13.57 5.21 15.61
C PHE A 111 -13.57 6.71 15.91
N VAL A 112 -13.21 7.54 14.95
CA VAL A 112 -12.97 8.98 15.17
C VAL A 112 -14.12 9.87 14.72
N GLY A 113 -15.02 9.36 13.87
CA GLY A 113 -16.16 10.10 13.32
C GLY A 113 -15.78 11.22 12.35
N SER A 114 -16.77 11.65 11.56
CA SER A 114 -16.62 12.79 10.64
C SER A 114 -16.48 14.11 11.41
N PRO A 115 -15.60 15.05 10.99
CA PRO A 115 -14.75 15.03 9.78
C PRO A 115 -13.34 14.46 9.98
N ILE A 116 -13.02 13.94 11.18
CA ILE A 116 -11.66 13.45 11.48
C ILE A 116 -11.34 12.22 10.63
N THR A 117 -12.34 11.40 10.32
CA THR A 117 -12.26 10.30 9.35
C THR A 117 -11.60 10.72 8.04
N ASP A 118 -12.04 11.83 7.44
CA ASP A 118 -11.52 12.30 6.15
C ASP A 118 -10.04 12.68 6.24
N VAL A 119 -9.64 13.29 7.37
CA VAL A 119 -8.25 13.63 7.65
C VAL A 119 -7.40 12.37 7.82
N VAL A 120 -7.90 11.35 8.51
CA VAL A 120 -7.21 10.06 8.68
C VAL A 120 -7.02 9.37 7.33
N VAL A 121 -8.04 9.34 6.49
CA VAL A 121 -7.96 8.76 5.14
C VAL A 121 -6.93 9.50 4.29
N ALA A 122 -7.01 10.84 4.24
CA ALA A 122 -6.08 11.66 3.47
C ALA A 122 -4.63 11.49 3.97
N ALA A 123 -4.41 11.53 5.28
CA ALA A 123 -3.09 11.32 5.88
C ALA A 123 -2.52 9.93 5.54
N SER A 124 -3.36 8.89 5.58
CA SER A 124 -2.96 7.51 5.23
C SER A 124 -2.52 7.41 3.78
N LEU A 125 -3.25 8.04 2.84
CA LEU A 125 -2.92 8.03 1.42
C LEU A 125 -1.65 8.83 1.11
N ILE A 126 -1.47 10.00 1.73
CA ILE A 126 -0.25 10.80 1.59
C ILE A 126 0.96 10.02 2.10
N TRP A 127 0.82 9.37 3.25
CA TRP A 127 1.88 8.56 3.85
C TRP A 127 2.19 7.32 3.00
N PHE A 128 1.16 6.68 2.43
CA PHE A 128 1.33 5.58 1.48
C PHE A 128 2.13 6.01 0.24
N VAL A 129 1.80 7.15 -0.37
CA VAL A 129 2.57 7.72 -1.48
C VAL A 129 4.03 7.99 -1.06
N ALA A 130 4.26 8.53 0.14
CA ALA A 130 5.61 8.76 0.64
C ALA A 130 6.40 7.45 0.81
N ALA A 131 5.76 6.36 1.26
CA ALA A 131 6.38 5.05 1.36
C ALA A 131 6.71 4.42 0.00
N ILE A 132 5.85 4.59 -0.99
CA ILE A 132 6.13 4.18 -2.37
C ILE A 132 7.27 5.01 -2.97
N ALA A 133 7.31 6.32 -2.70
CA ALA A 133 8.41 7.17 -3.14
C ALA A 133 9.74 6.78 -2.48
N ALA A 134 9.75 6.46 -1.18
CA ALA A 134 10.93 5.96 -0.48
C ALA A 134 11.44 4.64 -1.10
N ALA A 135 10.53 3.72 -1.41
CA ALA A 135 10.86 2.49 -2.14
C ALA A 135 11.43 2.78 -3.54
N ALA A 136 10.82 3.70 -4.29
CA ALA A 136 11.26 4.09 -5.64
C ALA A 136 12.70 4.63 -5.65
N ARG A 137 13.08 5.41 -4.63
CA ARG A 137 14.46 5.90 -4.47
C ARG A 137 15.46 4.75 -4.31
N VAL A 138 15.10 3.68 -3.63
CA VAL A 138 15.97 2.51 -3.45
C VAL A 138 15.97 1.63 -4.71
N LEU A 139 14.81 1.46 -5.35
CA LEU A 139 14.65 0.61 -6.52
C LEU A 139 15.40 1.11 -7.75
N PHE A 140 15.30 2.41 -8.02
CA PHE A 140 15.72 3.01 -9.28
C PHE A 140 16.84 4.03 -9.13
N ASP A 141 17.35 4.25 -7.91
CA ASP A 141 18.30 5.31 -7.57
C ASP A 141 17.82 6.72 -8.00
N PHE A 142 16.52 6.96 -7.82
CA PHE A 142 15.91 8.22 -8.21
C PHE A 142 16.17 9.36 -7.23
N ASP A 143 16.24 10.57 -7.78
CA ASP A 143 16.01 11.80 -7.02
C ASP A 143 14.57 11.86 -6.49
N THR A 144 14.33 12.79 -5.55
CA THR A 144 13.02 12.94 -4.91
C THR A 144 11.89 13.22 -5.90
N ARG A 145 12.14 14.00 -6.96
CA ARG A 145 11.11 14.41 -7.91
C ARG A 145 10.66 13.21 -8.76
N LYS A 146 11.61 12.44 -9.31
CA LYS A 146 11.31 11.22 -10.08
C LYS A 146 10.65 10.15 -9.21
N ALA A 147 11.10 10.01 -7.95
CA ALA A 147 10.52 9.06 -7.01
C ALA A 147 9.06 9.39 -6.66
N VAL A 148 8.78 10.66 -6.32
CA VAL A 148 7.40 11.11 -6.04
C VAL A 148 6.53 11.00 -7.29
N GLY A 149 7.02 11.40 -8.46
CA GLY A 149 6.30 11.26 -9.72
C GLY A 149 5.93 9.80 -10.02
N SER A 150 6.87 8.87 -9.83
CA SER A 150 6.63 7.43 -10.02
C SER A 150 5.61 6.89 -9.02
N ALA A 151 5.70 7.31 -7.76
CA ALA A 151 4.76 6.91 -6.71
C ALA A 151 3.34 7.40 -7.00
N LEU A 152 3.19 8.66 -7.40
CA LEU A 152 1.89 9.23 -7.76
C LEU A 152 1.27 8.51 -8.96
N LEU A 153 2.06 8.18 -9.99
CA LEU A 153 1.57 7.43 -11.14
C LEU A 153 1.13 6.00 -10.77
N ALA A 154 1.89 5.33 -9.90
CA ALA A 154 1.53 4.00 -9.41
C ALA A 154 0.21 4.02 -8.62
N VAL A 155 0.05 5.00 -7.73
CA VAL A 155 -1.16 5.18 -6.93
C VAL A 155 -2.35 5.61 -7.80
N ALA A 156 -2.12 6.47 -8.80
CA ALA A 156 -3.15 6.86 -9.75
C ALA A 156 -3.66 5.67 -10.58
N LEU A 157 -2.75 4.80 -11.05
CA LEU A 157 -3.14 3.57 -11.75
C LEU A 157 -4.00 2.66 -10.86
N TRP A 158 -3.60 2.51 -9.60
CA TRP A 158 -4.35 1.75 -8.61
C TRP A 158 -5.73 2.34 -8.33
N TRP A 159 -5.86 3.67 -8.26
CA TRP A 159 -7.15 4.35 -8.16
C TRP A 159 -8.05 4.12 -9.37
N VAL A 160 -7.50 4.25 -10.59
CA VAL A 160 -8.24 4.00 -11.83
C VAL A 160 -8.73 2.56 -11.88
N ALA A 161 -7.88 1.58 -11.54
CA ALA A 161 -8.25 0.18 -11.54
C ALA A 161 -9.42 -0.11 -10.57
N GLN A 162 -9.38 0.44 -9.37
CA GLN A 162 -10.49 0.30 -8.41
C GLN A 162 -11.78 0.95 -8.90
N SER A 163 -11.70 2.10 -9.58
CA SER A 163 -12.89 2.78 -10.11
C SER A 163 -13.68 1.98 -11.14
N ILE A 164 -13.02 1.01 -11.80
CA ILE A 164 -13.64 0.08 -12.76
C ILE A 164 -13.84 -1.33 -12.18
N GLY A 165 -13.75 -1.49 -10.85
CA GLY A 165 -14.03 -2.72 -10.12
C GLY A 165 -12.86 -3.70 -9.97
N ILE A 166 -11.63 -3.32 -10.37
CA ILE A 166 -10.46 -4.17 -10.23
C ILE A 166 -9.76 -3.91 -8.90
N GLY A 167 -9.74 -4.92 -8.03
CA GLY A 167 -9.07 -4.83 -6.73
C GLY A 167 -9.74 -3.83 -5.77
N ASP A 168 -11.07 -3.69 -5.88
CA ASP A 168 -11.94 -2.75 -5.13
C ASP A 168 -11.97 -3.04 -3.62
N SER A 169 -10.82 -2.85 -2.97
CA SER A 169 -10.57 -3.12 -1.56
C SER A 169 -10.68 -1.85 -0.73
N LEU A 170 -9.84 -0.85 -1.00
CA LEU A 170 -9.86 0.40 -0.24
C LEU A 170 -10.97 1.33 -0.67
N ALA A 171 -11.30 1.39 -1.96
CA ALA A 171 -12.43 2.18 -2.43
C ALA A 171 -13.77 1.65 -1.88
N SER A 172 -13.94 0.33 -1.76
CA SER A 172 -15.10 -0.25 -1.09
C SER A 172 -15.11 0.07 0.41
N LEU A 173 -13.98 -0.09 1.12
CA LEU A 173 -13.85 0.24 2.55
C LEU A 173 -14.13 1.72 2.85
N ILE A 174 -13.61 2.64 2.03
CA ILE A 174 -13.77 4.09 2.23
C ILE A 174 -15.24 4.52 2.11
N ARG A 175 -16.06 3.81 1.33
CA ARG A 175 -17.51 4.10 1.25
C ARG A 175 -18.26 3.82 2.54
N PHE A 176 -17.66 3.07 3.48
CA PHE A 176 -18.27 2.72 4.76
C PHE A 176 -17.73 3.56 5.93
N PHE A 177 -16.72 4.40 5.72
CA PHE A 177 -16.25 5.37 6.72
C PHE A 177 -17.05 6.67 6.65
#